data_AF-A0A1S4CWS5-F1
#
_entry.id   AF-A0A1S4CWS5-F1
#
_cell.length_a   1.000
_cell.length_b   1.000
_cell.length_c   1.000
_cell.angle_alpha   90.00
_cell.angle_beta   90.00
_cell.angle_gamma   90.00
#
_symmetry.space_group_name_H-M   'P 1'
#
loop_
_entity.id
_entity.type
_entity.pdbx_description
1 polymer ?
#
loop_
_entity_poly.entity_id
_entity_poly.type
_entity_poly.pdbx_seq_one_letter_code
_entity_poly.pdbx_strand_id
1 'polypeptide(L)'
;MGDHKLEYGRILDYRDELLRSNPGSTCVVKLSEETFEGGKKQFVGFYICFDAIKKSYLAGCRPCIGLDGYFLKGVCKGQLLVAVCKDGNNQMLPLAWAVVEIENQHTWRWFVSILKADLELGDGTNLTMITDMQKGLQNAISDILPNFEHRMCARHILANWSKKWRGIERRNCFWRCARSTYEWELKKNLNEMKNLGSNIVDELLYYNIERWSKVYFNTYCKSDSVDNNMAECFNNWILAARQKTIITMLEEIRVKMMNRIAQLRQFGNTWITEFSPMAMKVLEENTERSMKCTIFWNGEFGFEVKQGMGSTEVKIWWTSIGKLAPVELGC
;
A
#
# COMPACT_ATOMS: atom_id res chain seq x y z
N MET A 1 -16.42 18.89 22.05
CA MET A 1 -15.05 18.33 22.13
C MET A 1 -15.03 17.46 23.38
N GLY A 2 -14.57 16.21 23.30
CA GLY A 2 -14.46 15.34 24.48
C GLY A 2 -13.39 15.83 25.46
N ASP A 3 -13.39 15.29 26.68
CA ASP A 3 -12.33 15.55 27.66
C ASP A 3 -11.22 14.52 27.49
N HIS A 4 -10.08 14.94 26.91
CA HIS A 4 -8.96 14.06 26.65
C HIS A 4 -8.43 13.37 27.92
N LYS A 5 -8.44 14.03 29.09
CA LYS A 5 -7.94 13.44 30.33
C LYS A 5 -8.83 12.28 30.78
N LEU A 6 -10.14 12.49 30.74
CA LEU A 6 -11.12 11.44 31.06
C LEU A 6 -11.06 10.30 30.05
N GLU A 7 -10.92 10.60 28.75
CA GLU A 7 -10.83 9.58 27.72
C GLU A 7 -9.57 8.70 27.85
N TYR A 8 -8.40 9.28 28.12
CA TYR A 8 -7.21 8.47 28.42
C TYR A 8 -7.40 7.59 29.67
N GLY A 9 -8.11 8.09 30.68
CA GLY A 9 -8.46 7.30 31.87
C GLY A 9 -9.36 6.09 31.58
N ARG A 10 -10.10 6.11 30.48
CA ARG A 10 -11.05 5.05 30.06
C ARG A 10 -10.57 4.21 28.88
N ILE A 11 -9.31 4.37 28.45
CA ILE A 11 -8.81 3.70 27.25
C ILE A 11 -8.81 2.17 27.37
N LEU A 12 -8.62 1.65 28.59
CA LEU A 12 -8.70 0.21 28.88
C LEU A 12 -10.15 -0.28 28.86
N ASP A 13 -11.08 0.45 29.47
CA ASP A 13 -12.51 0.15 29.37
C ASP A 13 -12.98 0.11 27.92
N TYR A 14 -12.49 1.07 27.11
CA TYR A 14 -12.81 1.15 25.69
C TYR A 14 -12.25 -0.05 24.91
N ARG A 15 -11.00 -0.47 25.17
CA ARG A 15 -10.43 -1.71 24.63
C ARG A 15 -11.32 -2.91 24.97
N ASP A 16 -11.72 -3.04 26.23
CA ASP A 16 -12.50 -4.19 26.69
C ASP A 16 -13.89 -4.23 26.05
N GLU A 17 -14.52 -3.06 25.91
CA GLU A 17 -15.80 -2.95 25.23
C GLU A 17 -15.70 -3.29 23.73
N LEU A 18 -14.62 -2.89 23.04
CA LEU A 18 -14.38 -3.27 21.65
C LEU A 18 -14.21 -4.79 21.49
N LEU A 19 -13.44 -5.41 22.38
CA LEU A 19 -13.21 -6.87 22.36
C LEU A 19 -14.47 -7.65 22.72
N ARG A 20 -15.27 -7.15 23.68
CA ARG A 20 -16.55 -7.75 24.08
C ARG A 20 -17.57 -7.70 22.94
N SER A 21 -17.66 -6.57 22.24
CA SER A 21 -18.65 -6.36 21.17
C SER A 21 -18.21 -6.91 19.81
N ASN A 22 -16.91 -7.11 19.58
CA ASN A 22 -16.37 -7.63 18.32
C ASN A 22 -15.38 -8.80 18.57
N PRO A 23 -15.86 -9.99 18.97
CA PRO A 23 -15.03 -11.16 19.20
C PRO A 23 -14.12 -11.49 18.00
N GLY A 24 -12.88 -11.89 18.27
CA GLY A 24 -11.83 -12.18 17.26
C GLY A 24 -11.01 -10.97 16.81
N SER A 25 -11.44 -9.76 17.17
CA SER A 25 -10.68 -8.53 16.91
C SER A 25 -9.44 -8.46 17.81
N THR A 26 -8.40 -7.80 17.33
CA THR A 26 -7.21 -7.51 18.14
C THR A 26 -7.25 -6.05 18.55
N CYS A 27 -7.29 -5.79 19.85
CA CYS A 27 -7.20 -4.45 20.43
C CYS A 27 -6.12 -4.44 21.52
N VAL A 28 -5.02 -3.71 21.28
CA VAL A 28 -3.87 -3.70 22.21
C VAL A 28 -3.65 -2.30 22.73
N VAL A 29 -3.64 -2.15 24.05
CA VAL A 29 -3.21 -0.92 24.72
C VAL A 29 -1.82 -1.16 25.30
N LYS A 30 -0.85 -0.39 24.82
CA LYS A 30 0.52 -0.38 25.33
C LYS A 30 0.66 0.76 26.35
N LEU A 31 1.13 0.41 27.55
CA LEU A 31 1.44 1.34 28.63
C LEU A 31 2.94 1.34 28.91
N SER A 32 3.45 2.37 29.56
CA SER A 32 4.84 2.44 30.02
C SER A 32 5.17 1.29 30.97
N GLU A 33 6.44 0.87 30.96
CA GLU A 33 6.96 -0.07 31.96
C GLU A 33 7.05 0.62 33.32
N GLU A 34 7.54 1.87 33.32
CA GLU A 34 7.61 2.74 34.48
C GLU A 34 6.21 3.07 35.02
N THR A 35 6.11 3.08 36.34
CA THR A 35 4.92 3.49 37.08
C THR A 35 5.21 4.83 37.73
N PHE A 36 4.44 5.84 37.35
CA PHE A 36 4.54 7.20 37.89
C PHE A 36 3.86 7.30 39.26
N GLU A 37 4.05 8.44 39.93
CA GLU A 37 3.44 8.73 41.24
C GLU A 37 1.93 8.45 41.24
N GLY A 38 1.47 7.75 42.28
CA GLY A 38 0.08 7.32 42.41
C GLY A 38 -0.28 6.05 41.62
N GLY A 39 0.70 5.25 41.20
CA GLY A 39 0.46 3.93 40.57
C GLY A 39 0.03 4.00 39.10
N LYS A 40 0.17 5.17 38.47
CA LYS A 40 -0.32 5.41 37.10
C LYS A 40 0.74 5.04 36.08
N LYS A 41 0.31 4.43 34.98
CA LYS A 41 1.17 4.18 33.80
C LYS A 41 0.84 5.17 32.70
N GLN A 42 1.86 5.57 31.94
CA GLN A 42 1.69 6.44 30.79
C GLN A 42 1.20 5.64 29.59
N PHE A 43 0.29 6.24 28.81
CA PHE A 43 -0.14 5.69 27.53
C PHE A 43 1.00 5.74 26.51
N VAL A 44 1.30 4.62 25.86
CA VAL A 44 2.33 4.52 24.81
C VAL A 44 1.71 4.25 23.45
N GLY A 45 0.67 3.41 23.40
CA GLY A 45 0.00 3.15 22.14
C GLY A 45 -1.33 2.42 22.27
N PHE A 46 -2.13 2.51 21.22
CA PHE A 46 -3.40 1.82 21.05
C PHE A 46 -3.41 1.24 19.65
N TYR A 47 -3.59 -0.06 19.47
CA TYR A 47 -3.74 -0.73 18.19
C TYR A 47 -5.13 -1.36 18.09
N ILE A 48 -5.74 -1.32 16.91
CA ILE A 48 -6.97 -2.04 16.61
C ILE A 48 -6.96 -2.63 15.19
N CYS A 49 -7.38 -3.88 15.09
CA CYS A 49 -7.70 -4.57 13.84
C CYS A 49 -8.95 -5.44 14.07
N PHE A 50 -10.03 -5.13 13.37
CA PHE A 50 -11.31 -5.83 13.55
C PHE A 50 -11.31 -7.18 12.84
N ASP A 51 -11.90 -8.20 13.48
CA ASP A 51 -12.00 -9.57 12.94
C ASP A 51 -12.57 -9.61 11.51
N ALA A 52 -13.65 -8.86 11.27
CA ALA A 52 -14.28 -8.76 9.96
C ALA A 52 -13.32 -8.23 8.89
N ILE A 53 -12.40 -7.34 9.25
CA ILE A 53 -11.40 -6.77 8.34
C ILE A 53 -10.29 -7.78 8.06
N LYS A 54 -9.81 -8.50 9.08
CA LYS A 54 -8.84 -9.59 8.91
C LYS A 54 -9.36 -10.63 7.91
N LYS A 55 -10.61 -11.09 8.14
CA LYS A 55 -11.30 -12.03 7.24
C LYS A 55 -11.48 -11.49 5.84
N SER A 56 -11.84 -10.20 5.71
CA SER A 56 -11.99 -9.56 4.39
C SER A 56 -10.67 -9.51 3.62
N TYR A 57 -9.56 -9.26 4.32
CA TYR A 57 -8.23 -9.29 3.71
C TYR A 57 -7.89 -10.68 3.17
N LEU A 58 -7.98 -11.69 4.03
CA LEU A 58 -7.67 -13.09 3.71
C LEU A 58 -8.59 -13.67 2.63
N ALA A 59 -9.83 -13.21 2.54
CA ALA A 59 -10.81 -13.72 1.58
C ALA A 59 -10.58 -13.26 0.13
N GLY A 60 -9.86 -12.15 -0.11
CA GLY A 60 -9.66 -11.70 -1.49
C GLY A 60 -9.23 -10.24 -1.69
N CYS A 61 -8.69 -9.58 -0.66
CA CYS A 61 -8.03 -8.29 -0.89
C CYS A 61 -6.72 -8.49 -1.65
N ARG A 62 -6.26 -7.46 -2.36
CA ARG A 62 -4.95 -7.50 -2.99
C ARG A 62 -3.87 -7.55 -1.92
N PRO A 63 -2.83 -8.39 -2.06
CA PRO A 63 -1.71 -8.47 -1.11
C PRO A 63 -0.75 -7.30 -1.34
N CYS A 64 -1.28 -6.08 -1.29
CA CYS A 64 -0.59 -4.81 -1.47
C CYS A 64 -1.06 -3.87 -0.36
N ILE A 65 -0.19 -3.64 0.63
CA ILE A 65 -0.50 -2.85 1.83
C ILE A 65 0.26 -1.52 1.75
N GLY A 66 -0.47 -0.41 1.79
CA GLY A 66 0.05 0.93 2.04
C GLY A 66 0.22 1.16 3.55
N LEU A 67 1.41 1.59 3.96
CA LEU A 67 1.71 1.99 5.35
C LEU A 67 2.06 3.46 5.41
N ASP A 68 1.48 4.16 6.38
CA ASP A 68 1.65 5.61 6.52
C ASP A 68 1.38 6.08 7.95
N GLY A 69 1.97 7.21 8.33
CA GLY A 69 1.92 7.82 9.65
C GLY A 69 1.43 9.27 9.59
N TYR A 70 0.42 9.60 10.40
CA TYR A 70 -0.19 10.93 10.40
C TYR A 70 -0.13 11.59 11.78
N PHE A 71 0.38 12.82 11.86
CA PHE A 71 0.31 13.61 13.10
C PHE A 71 -1.13 13.80 13.59
N LEU A 72 -1.42 13.68 14.87
CA LEU A 72 -2.72 14.12 15.38
C LEU A 72 -2.81 15.65 15.28
N LYS A 73 -3.99 16.17 14.93
CA LYS A 73 -4.21 17.62 14.70
C LYS A 73 -4.95 18.31 15.84
N GLY A 74 -5.39 17.55 16.85
CA GLY A 74 -6.20 18.03 17.96
C GLY A 74 -5.40 18.33 19.24
N VAL A 75 -6.12 18.28 20.36
CA VAL A 75 -5.55 18.43 21.71
C VAL A 75 -4.63 17.26 22.09
N CYS A 76 -4.93 16.06 21.58
CA CYS A 76 -4.06 14.90 21.72
C CYS A 76 -2.83 15.05 20.83
N LYS A 77 -1.64 14.90 21.41
CA LYS A 77 -0.39 14.76 20.68
C LYS A 77 -0.17 13.30 20.29
N GLY A 78 0.71 13.09 19.32
CA GLY A 78 1.06 11.77 18.82
C GLY A 78 0.81 11.61 17.33
N GLN A 79 0.85 10.37 16.88
CA GLN A 79 0.70 9.99 15.48
C GLN A 79 -0.25 8.80 15.35
N LEU A 80 -0.97 8.77 14.23
CA LEU A 80 -1.83 7.67 13.82
C LEU A 80 -1.11 6.90 12.72
N LEU A 81 -0.67 5.69 13.03
CA LEU A 81 -0.11 4.74 12.07
C LEU A 81 -1.26 3.96 11.44
N VAL A 82 -1.22 3.74 10.14
CA VAL A 82 -2.31 3.09 9.42
C VAL A 82 -1.76 2.10 8.40
N ALA A 83 -2.42 0.94 8.33
CA ALA A 83 -2.31 -0.01 7.23
C ALA A 83 -3.59 0.04 6.39
N VAL A 84 -3.43 0.19 5.08
CA VAL A 84 -4.54 0.25 4.12
C VAL A 84 -4.24 -0.67 2.95
N CYS A 85 -5.23 -1.38 2.44
CA CYS A 85 -5.09 -2.14 1.20
C CYS A 85 -6.18 -1.74 0.19
N LYS A 86 -6.19 -2.45 -0.94
CA LYS A 86 -7.27 -2.43 -1.92
C LYS A 86 -7.98 -3.77 -1.93
N ASP A 87 -9.31 -3.74 -2.00
CA ASP A 87 -10.10 -4.93 -2.27
C ASP A 87 -9.98 -5.37 -3.75
N GLY A 88 -10.66 -6.47 -4.11
CA GLY A 88 -10.69 -6.97 -5.49
C GLY A 88 -11.31 -6.01 -6.52
N ASN A 89 -12.03 -4.96 -6.08
CA ASN A 89 -12.59 -3.92 -6.92
C ASN A 89 -11.77 -2.61 -6.89
N ASN A 90 -10.52 -2.68 -6.41
CA ASN A 90 -9.63 -1.53 -6.24
C ASN A 90 -10.15 -0.43 -5.29
N GLN A 91 -11.14 -0.73 -4.45
CA GLN A 91 -11.61 0.18 -3.41
C GLN A 91 -10.68 0.11 -2.21
N MET A 92 -10.44 1.28 -1.61
CA MET A 92 -9.65 1.40 -0.39
C MET A 92 -10.32 0.64 0.76
N LEU A 93 -9.57 -0.23 1.44
CA LEU A 93 -9.99 -0.91 2.67
C LEU A 93 -8.92 -0.71 3.75
N PRO A 94 -9.16 0.15 4.75
CA PRO A 94 -8.31 0.26 5.92
C PRO A 94 -8.28 -1.06 6.70
N LEU A 95 -7.08 -1.54 7.01
CA LEU A 95 -6.83 -2.83 7.64
C LEU A 95 -6.72 -2.72 9.15
N ALA A 96 -5.82 -1.83 9.60
CA ALA A 96 -5.56 -1.59 11.01
C ALA A 96 -5.09 -0.15 11.20
N TRP A 97 -5.26 0.36 12.41
CA TRP A 97 -4.68 1.63 12.81
C TRP A 97 -4.20 1.61 14.24
N ALA A 98 -3.20 2.44 14.52
CA ALA A 98 -2.68 2.60 15.86
C ALA A 98 -2.39 4.05 16.20
N VAL A 99 -2.77 4.47 17.40
CA VAL A 99 -2.34 5.74 17.99
C VAL A 99 -1.06 5.48 18.76
N VAL A 100 0.00 6.22 18.48
CA VAL A 100 1.30 6.13 19.15
C VAL A 100 1.79 7.52 19.53
N GLU A 101 2.65 7.60 20.54
CA GLU A 101 3.25 8.87 20.96
C GLU A 101 4.19 9.45 19.89
N ILE A 102 5.06 8.59 19.32
CA ILE A 102 6.08 8.99 18.35
C ILE A 102 6.19 7.92 17.28
N GLU A 103 6.32 8.34 16.02
CA GLU A 103 6.65 7.48 14.90
C GLU A 103 8.17 7.29 14.82
N ASN A 104 8.62 6.09 15.20
CA ASN A 104 10.01 5.68 15.14
C ASN A 104 10.10 4.19 14.78
N GLN A 105 11.32 3.67 14.65
CA GLN A 105 11.54 2.27 14.28
C GLN A 105 10.91 1.30 15.30
N HIS A 106 10.90 1.63 16.60
CA HIS A 106 10.32 0.77 17.65
C HIS A 106 8.79 0.71 17.56
N THR A 107 8.13 1.86 17.37
CA THR A 107 6.67 1.90 17.23
C THR A 107 6.21 1.26 15.94
N TRP A 108 6.96 1.40 14.84
CA TRP A 108 6.71 0.67 13.60
C TRP A 108 6.92 -0.83 13.76
N ARG A 109 7.98 -1.28 14.45
CA ARG A 109 8.18 -2.72 14.72
C ARG A 109 7.02 -3.29 15.51
N TRP A 110 6.57 -2.59 16.55
CA TRP A 110 5.42 -3.00 17.33
C TRP A 110 4.15 -3.09 16.48
N PHE A 111 3.86 -2.07 15.67
CA PHE A 111 2.70 -2.05 14.77
C PHE A 111 2.74 -3.19 13.73
N VAL A 112 3.84 -3.33 13.01
CA VAL A 112 4.00 -4.32 11.94
C VAL A 112 4.02 -5.75 12.49
N SER A 113 4.55 -5.97 13.70
CA SER A 113 4.52 -7.29 14.34
C SER A 113 3.10 -7.76 14.62
N ILE A 114 2.24 -6.87 15.14
CA ILE A 114 0.83 -7.19 15.40
C ILE A 114 0.09 -7.37 14.07
N LEU A 115 0.31 -6.47 13.11
CA LEU A 115 -0.30 -6.56 11.78
C LEU A 115 0.05 -7.87 11.06
N LYS A 116 1.31 -8.31 11.13
CA LYS A 116 1.77 -9.59 10.59
C LYS A 116 1.00 -10.77 11.16
N ALA A 117 0.80 -10.78 12.48
CA ALA A 117 0.04 -11.84 13.14
C ALA A 117 -1.45 -11.80 12.73
N ASP A 118 -2.06 -10.61 12.72
CA ASP A 118 -3.49 -10.46 12.42
C ASP A 118 -3.87 -10.78 10.97
N LEU A 119 -2.94 -10.58 10.02
CA LEU A 119 -3.17 -10.79 8.60
C LEU A 119 -2.43 -12.02 8.05
N GLU A 120 -1.83 -12.83 8.93
CA GLU A 120 -1.13 -14.07 8.58
C GLU A 120 -0.05 -13.87 7.49
N LEU A 121 0.70 -12.77 7.57
CA LEU A 121 1.61 -12.32 6.49
C LEU A 121 2.88 -13.17 6.32
N GLY A 122 3.11 -14.16 7.20
CA GLY A 122 4.30 -15.00 7.16
C GLY A 122 5.61 -14.20 7.20
N ASP A 123 6.55 -14.51 6.32
CA ASP A 123 7.82 -13.81 6.14
C ASP A 123 7.74 -12.67 5.11
N GLY A 124 6.54 -12.34 4.62
CA GLY A 124 6.33 -11.35 3.56
C GLY A 124 6.47 -11.92 2.16
N THR A 125 6.69 -13.22 1.99
CA THR A 125 6.59 -13.85 0.66
C THR A 125 5.24 -13.49 0.04
N ASN A 126 5.25 -13.14 -1.25
CA ASN A 126 4.02 -12.84 -1.99
C ASN A 126 3.24 -11.62 -1.45
N LEU A 127 3.91 -10.72 -0.72
CA LEU A 127 3.34 -9.49 -0.20
C LEU A 127 4.06 -8.27 -0.78
N THR A 128 3.27 -7.29 -1.22
CA THR A 128 3.79 -5.97 -1.58
C THR A 128 3.48 -4.99 -0.46
N MET A 129 4.46 -4.19 -0.05
CA MET A 129 4.21 -3.01 0.80
C MET A 129 4.65 -1.74 0.10
N ILE A 130 3.77 -0.74 0.13
CA ILE A 130 4.06 0.61 -0.33
C ILE A 130 4.26 1.47 0.91
N THR A 131 5.43 2.07 1.04
CA THR A 131 5.75 2.91 2.19
C THR A 131 6.30 4.25 1.78
N ASP A 132 6.27 5.17 2.73
CA ASP A 132 6.96 6.43 2.62
C ASP A 132 8.46 6.24 2.82
N MET A 133 9.23 7.28 2.52
CA MET A 133 10.69 7.25 2.50
C MET A 133 11.33 7.34 3.90
N GLN A 134 10.62 6.88 4.93
CA GLN A 134 11.09 6.94 6.31
C GLN A 134 11.98 5.75 6.63
N LYS A 135 13.27 6.00 6.90
CA LYS A 135 14.26 4.96 7.18
C LYS A 135 13.84 4.03 8.33
N GLY A 136 13.24 4.58 9.39
CA GLY A 136 12.80 3.80 10.55
C GLY A 136 11.70 2.78 10.21
N LEU A 137 10.78 3.11 9.30
CA LEU A 137 9.73 2.22 8.83
C LEU A 137 10.31 1.08 7.98
N GLN A 138 11.18 1.41 7.04
CA GLN A 138 11.80 0.41 6.15
C GLN A 138 12.60 -0.63 6.95
N ASN A 139 13.40 -0.18 7.92
CA ASN A 139 14.16 -1.08 8.80
C ASN A 139 13.27 -1.89 9.75
N ALA A 140 12.07 -1.41 10.07
CA ALA A 140 11.12 -2.18 10.88
C ALA A 140 10.51 -3.32 10.06
N ILE A 141 10.11 -3.04 8.81
CA ILE A 141 9.46 -4.03 7.95
C ILE A 141 10.45 -5.10 7.52
N SER A 142 11.65 -4.74 7.05
CA SER A 142 12.64 -5.71 6.55
C SER A 142 13.03 -6.75 7.61
N ASP A 143 13.02 -6.39 8.89
CA ASP A 143 13.31 -7.31 9.98
C ASP A 143 12.15 -8.27 10.29
N ILE A 144 10.90 -7.85 10.06
CA ILE A 144 9.70 -8.62 10.42
C ILE A 144 9.18 -9.45 9.23
N LEU A 145 9.32 -8.91 8.03
CA LEU A 145 8.86 -9.43 6.74
C LEU A 145 10.02 -9.34 5.75
N PRO A 146 11.04 -10.21 5.81
CA PRO A 146 12.24 -10.08 4.99
C PRO A 146 12.01 -10.28 3.48
N ASN A 147 10.96 -11.02 3.09
CA ASN A 147 10.73 -11.47 1.71
C ASN A 147 9.68 -10.62 0.95
N PHE A 148 9.25 -9.49 1.52
CA PHE A 148 8.28 -8.62 0.88
C PHE A 148 8.84 -7.83 -0.32
N GLU A 149 7.98 -7.55 -1.29
CA GLU A 149 8.26 -6.55 -2.33
C GLU A 149 8.06 -5.15 -1.74
N HIS A 150 9.17 -4.41 -1.60
CA HIS A 150 9.12 -3.03 -1.16
C HIS A 150 8.98 -2.05 -2.33
N ARG A 151 7.89 -1.28 -2.32
CA ARG A 151 7.67 -0.14 -3.21
C ARG A 151 7.78 1.17 -2.46
N MET A 152 8.74 2.00 -2.86
CA MET A 152 8.84 3.38 -2.39
C MET A 152 7.77 4.22 -3.07
N CYS A 153 6.99 4.96 -2.27
CA CYS A 153 5.95 5.84 -2.80
C CYS A 153 6.55 6.89 -3.77
N ALA A 154 6.23 6.77 -5.07
CA ALA A 154 6.72 7.67 -6.11
C ALA A 154 6.33 9.14 -5.84
N ARG A 155 5.19 9.38 -5.18
CA ARG A 155 4.78 10.72 -4.78
C ARG A 155 5.73 11.34 -3.74
N HIS A 156 6.22 10.55 -2.79
CA HIS A 156 7.19 11.00 -1.79
C HIS A 156 8.57 11.23 -2.40
N ILE A 157 8.98 10.38 -3.35
CA ILE A 157 10.20 10.61 -4.14
C ILE A 157 10.07 11.93 -4.90
N LEU A 158 8.96 12.13 -5.62
CA LEU A 158 8.69 13.37 -6.35
C LEU A 158 8.71 14.59 -5.42
N ALA A 159 8.10 14.51 -4.25
CA ALA A 159 8.06 15.63 -3.29
C ALA A 159 9.48 16.01 -2.83
N ASN A 160 10.34 15.03 -2.56
CA ASN A 160 11.73 15.28 -2.18
C ASN A 160 12.58 15.79 -3.35
N TRP A 161 12.50 15.13 -4.50
CA TRP A 161 13.23 15.50 -5.71
C TRP A 161 12.82 16.88 -6.26
N SER A 162 11.54 17.23 -6.18
CA SER A 162 11.00 18.53 -6.61
C SER A 162 11.46 19.70 -5.74
N LYS A 163 12.08 19.47 -4.57
CA LYS A 163 12.68 20.56 -3.78
C LYS A 163 13.75 21.29 -4.59
N LYS A 164 14.53 20.53 -5.37
CA LYS A 164 15.56 21.04 -6.29
C LYS A 164 15.04 21.16 -7.73
N TRP A 165 14.29 20.17 -8.22
CA TRP A 165 13.85 20.09 -9.61
C TRP A 165 12.38 20.49 -9.78
N ARG A 166 12.08 21.78 -9.59
CA ARG A 166 10.72 22.32 -9.73
C ARG A 166 10.29 22.41 -11.20
N GLY A 167 8.99 22.31 -11.47
CA GLY A 167 8.40 22.55 -12.78
C GLY A 167 7.37 21.50 -13.18
N ILE A 168 6.30 21.93 -13.85
CA ILE A 168 5.21 21.04 -14.29
C ILE A 168 5.69 20.00 -15.30
N GLU A 169 6.58 20.38 -16.21
CA GLU A 169 7.14 19.49 -17.23
C GLU A 169 7.99 18.38 -16.62
N ARG A 170 8.89 18.74 -15.69
CA ARG A 170 9.71 17.77 -14.94
C ARG A 170 8.84 16.81 -14.13
N ARG A 171 7.79 17.32 -13.48
CA ARG A 171 6.81 16.50 -12.76
C ARG A 171 6.10 15.52 -13.69
N ASN A 172 5.64 15.97 -14.86
CA ASN A 172 4.96 15.11 -15.82
C ASN A 172 5.90 14.02 -16.34
N CYS A 173 7.15 14.39 -16.67
CA CYS A 173 8.18 13.44 -17.10
C CYS A 173 8.51 12.42 -15.99
N PHE A 174 8.61 12.85 -14.73
CA PHE A 174 8.80 11.94 -13.59
C PHE A 174 7.68 10.89 -13.52
N TRP A 175 6.42 11.30 -13.67
CA TRP A 175 5.31 10.35 -13.64
C TRP A 175 5.31 9.39 -14.83
N ARG A 176 5.78 9.82 -16.02
CA ARG A 176 6.01 8.92 -17.14
C ARG A 176 7.08 7.87 -16.80
N CYS A 177 8.20 8.26 -16.20
CA CYS A 177 9.23 7.32 -15.71
C CYS A 177 8.66 6.34 -14.66
N ALA A 178 7.95 6.84 -13.65
CA ALA A 178 7.42 6.02 -12.56
C ALA A 178 6.38 5.00 -13.06
N ARG A 179 5.58 5.37 -14.07
CA ARG A 179 4.50 4.53 -14.62
C ARG A 179 4.88 3.75 -15.88
N SER A 180 6.14 3.82 -16.31
CA SER A 180 6.62 3.10 -17.49
C SER A 180 6.36 1.61 -17.33
N THR A 181 5.77 0.99 -18.36
CA THR A 181 5.39 -0.43 -18.33
C THR A 181 6.50 -1.32 -18.87
N TYR A 182 7.34 -0.79 -19.76
CA TYR A 182 8.45 -1.51 -20.40
C TYR A 182 9.77 -0.76 -20.23
N GLU A 183 10.89 -1.50 -20.22
CA GLU A 183 12.21 -0.88 -20.03
C GLU A 183 12.54 0.14 -21.12
N TRP A 184 12.16 -0.15 -22.36
CA TRP A 184 12.34 0.79 -23.47
C TRP A 184 11.63 2.12 -23.20
N GLU A 185 10.39 2.07 -22.71
CA GLU A 185 9.60 3.26 -22.39
C GLU A 185 10.26 4.06 -21.26
N LEU A 186 10.74 3.37 -20.22
CA LEU A 186 11.48 3.99 -19.13
C LEU A 186 12.77 4.66 -19.63
N LYS A 187 13.57 3.98 -20.45
CA LYS A 187 14.81 4.51 -21.04
C LYS A 187 14.52 5.76 -21.88
N LYS A 188 13.45 5.74 -22.68
CA LYS A 188 12.98 6.91 -23.43
C LYS A 188 12.63 8.08 -22.51
N ASN A 189 11.80 7.85 -21.49
CA ASN A 189 11.37 8.89 -20.55
C ASN A 189 12.55 9.47 -19.74
N LEU A 190 13.52 8.64 -19.35
CA LEU A 190 14.74 9.10 -18.67
C LEU A 190 15.60 9.97 -19.60
N ASN A 191 15.72 9.63 -20.89
CA ASN A 191 16.44 10.48 -21.85
C ASN A 191 15.72 11.82 -22.08
N GLU A 192 14.39 11.84 -22.13
CA GLU A 192 13.63 13.09 -22.15
C GLU A 192 13.89 13.92 -20.88
N MET A 193 13.99 13.29 -19.72
CA MET A 193 14.30 13.97 -18.46
C MET A 193 15.70 14.60 -18.45
N LYS A 194 16.71 13.98 -19.07
CA LYS A 194 18.07 14.56 -19.19
C LYS A 194 18.07 15.92 -19.88
N ASN A 195 17.17 16.14 -20.84
CA ASN A 195 17.07 17.41 -21.55
C ASN A 195 16.49 18.54 -20.69
N LEU A 196 15.94 18.22 -19.50
CA LEU A 196 15.28 19.18 -18.60
C LEU A 196 16.21 19.69 -17.48
N GLY A 197 17.47 19.24 -17.42
CA GLY A 197 18.46 19.72 -16.47
C GLY A 197 19.74 18.87 -16.42
N SER A 198 20.85 19.48 -15.99
CA SER A 198 22.11 18.74 -15.75
C SER A 198 22.02 17.93 -14.44
N ASN A 199 22.53 16.69 -14.41
CA ASN A 199 22.49 15.76 -13.27
C ASN A 199 21.08 15.40 -12.74
N ILE A 200 20.02 15.83 -13.43
CA ILE A 200 18.62 15.64 -13.00
C ILE A 200 18.24 14.16 -12.89
N VAL A 201 18.75 13.33 -13.82
CA VAL A 201 18.54 11.89 -13.83
C VAL A 201 19.39 11.20 -12.79
N ASP A 202 20.65 11.60 -12.60
CA ASP A 202 21.54 10.98 -11.60
C ASP A 202 20.96 11.15 -10.18
N GLU A 203 20.41 12.33 -9.88
CA GLU A 203 19.72 12.58 -8.60
C GLU A 203 18.39 11.83 -8.46
N LEU A 204 17.73 11.51 -9.57
CA LEU A 204 16.54 10.66 -9.54
C LEU A 204 16.94 9.18 -9.31
N LEU A 205 18.02 8.73 -9.95
CA LEU A 205 18.55 7.37 -9.84
C LEU A 205 19.33 7.11 -8.55
N TYR A 206 19.58 8.15 -7.75
CA TYR A 206 19.96 7.99 -6.34
C TYR A 206 18.93 7.14 -5.58
N TYR A 207 17.65 7.25 -5.94
CA TYR A 207 16.61 6.34 -5.44
C TYR A 207 16.61 5.05 -6.25
N ASN A 208 16.60 3.90 -5.57
CA ASN A 208 16.58 2.60 -6.24
C ASN A 208 15.37 2.48 -7.19
N ILE A 209 15.65 2.47 -8.50
CA ILE A 209 14.67 2.47 -9.58
C ILE A 209 13.71 1.28 -9.53
N GLU A 210 14.18 0.13 -9.06
CA GLU A 210 13.38 -1.08 -8.94
C GLU A 210 12.26 -0.92 -7.92
N ARG A 211 12.42 0.01 -6.97
CA ARG A 211 11.44 0.25 -5.90
C ARG A 211 10.42 1.34 -6.23
N TRP A 212 10.55 2.09 -7.33
CA TRP A 212 9.60 3.17 -7.63
C TRP A 212 9.11 3.23 -9.07
N SER A 213 9.74 2.50 -10.00
CA SER A 213 9.25 2.39 -11.38
C SER A 213 8.49 1.08 -11.60
N LYS A 214 7.28 1.21 -12.17
CA LYS A 214 6.35 0.09 -12.40
C LYS A 214 6.96 -1.07 -13.18
N VAL A 215 7.85 -0.80 -14.13
CA VAL A 215 8.47 -1.84 -14.98
C VAL A 215 9.18 -2.94 -14.19
N TYR A 216 9.67 -2.62 -12.99
CA TYR A 216 10.42 -3.56 -12.13
C TYR A 216 9.54 -4.23 -11.06
N PHE A 217 8.27 -3.86 -10.98
CA PHE A 217 7.38 -4.38 -9.94
C PHE A 217 6.95 -5.82 -10.23
N ASN A 218 6.80 -6.60 -9.15
CA ASN A 218 6.25 -7.94 -9.25
C ASN A 218 4.75 -7.86 -9.60
N THR A 219 4.29 -8.78 -10.46
CA THR A 219 2.90 -8.89 -10.87
C THR A 219 2.03 -9.70 -9.92
N TYR A 220 2.60 -10.29 -8.85
CA TYR A 220 1.87 -11.13 -7.89
C TYR A 220 0.68 -10.40 -7.26
N CYS A 221 0.88 -9.18 -6.74
CA CYS A 221 -0.17 -8.44 -6.04
C CYS A 221 -1.27 -7.86 -6.95
N LYS A 222 -1.13 -8.02 -8.28
CA LYS A 222 -2.06 -7.54 -9.30
C LYS A 222 -2.43 -6.06 -9.10
N SER A 223 -1.45 -5.23 -8.74
CA SER A 223 -1.64 -3.80 -8.45
C SER A 223 -0.60 -2.96 -9.19
N ASP A 224 -1.08 -2.03 -10.02
CA ASP A 224 -0.26 -1.05 -10.74
C ASP A 224 0.15 0.16 -9.88
N SER A 225 -0.11 0.10 -8.57
CA SER A 225 0.10 1.24 -7.68
C SER A 225 1.60 1.50 -7.50
N VAL A 226 2.02 2.70 -7.94
CA VAL A 226 3.39 3.26 -7.77
C VAL A 226 3.46 4.27 -6.62
N ASP A 227 2.31 4.63 -6.06
CA ASP A 227 2.18 5.60 -4.99
C ASP A 227 1.26 5.05 -3.89
N ASN A 228 1.37 5.67 -2.71
CA ASN A 228 0.56 5.32 -1.55
C ASN A 228 -0.76 6.10 -1.55
N ASN A 229 -1.39 6.25 -2.72
CA ASN A 229 -2.64 7.02 -2.84
C ASN A 229 -3.75 6.51 -1.93
N MET A 230 -3.78 5.21 -1.63
CA MET A 230 -4.78 4.64 -0.72
C MET A 230 -4.63 5.14 0.71
N ALA A 231 -3.40 5.28 1.21
CA ALA A 231 -3.17 5.84 2.54
C ALA A 231 -3.52 7.34 2.56
N GLU A 232 -3.12 8.11 1.53
CA GLU A 232 -3.51 9.52 1.41
C GLU A 232 -5.02 9.74 1.32
N CYS A 233 -5.74 8.89 0.57
CA CYS A 233 -7.20 8.90 0.54
C CYS A 233 -7.78 8.64 1.93
N PHE A 234 -7.23 7.67 2.68
CA PHE A 234 -7.67 7.39 4.04
C PHE A 234 -7.43 8.60 4.95
N ASN A 235 -6.24 9.19 4.88
CA ASN A 235 -5.86 10.36 5.65
C ASN A 235 -6.85 11.52 5.48
N ASN A 236 -7.19 11.83 4.23
CA ASN A 236 -8.19 12.85 3.91
C ASN A 236 -9.57 12.46 4.43
N TRP A 237 -9.94 11.18 4.33
CA TRP A 237 -11.22 10.68 4.80
C TRP A 237 -11.40 10.80 6.32
N ILE A 238 -10.33 10.70 7.12
CA ILE A 238 -10.36 10.81 8.58
C ILE A 238 -9.85 12.16 9.13
N LEU A 239 -9.67 13.16 8.26
CA LEU A 239 -9.05 14.43 8.63
C LEU A 239 -9.77 15.15 9.80
N ALA A 240 -11.10 15.11 9.80
CA ALA A 240 -11.91 15.69 10.88
C ALA A 240 -11.78 14.89 12.19
N ALA A 241 -11.74 13.56 12.12
CA ALA A 241 -11.57 12.69 13.28
C ALA A 241 -10.24 12.93 13.99
N ARG A 242 -9.16 13.19 13.24
CA ARG A 242 -7.80 13.48 13.77
C ARG A 242 -7.71 14.75 14.62
N GLN A 243 -8.73 15.59 14.62
CA GLN A 243 -8.79 16.79 15.46
C GLN A 243 -9.47 16.53 16.82
N LYS A 244 -10.03 15.34 17.01
CA LYS A 244 -10.78 14.96 18.21
C LYS A 244 -9.88 14.34 19.28
N THR A 245 -10.45 14.13 20.45
CA THR A 245 -9.85 13.41 21.56
C THR A 245 -9.75 11.91 21.26
N ILE A 246 -8.89 11.18 21.97
CA ILE A 246 -8.47 9.82 21.57
C ILE A 246 -9.62 8.84 21.36
N ILE A 247 -10.53 8.67 22.32
CA ILE A 247 -11.66 7.74 22.19
C ILE A 247 -12.65 8.29 21.17
N THR A 248 -12.95 9.59 21.20
CA THR A 248 -13.88 10.20 20.24
C THR A 248 -13.39 10.04 18.79
N MET A 249 -12.08 10.18 18.56
CA MET A 249 -11.43 9.95 17.27
C MET A 249 -11.54 8.47 16.86
N LEU A 250 -11.20 7.54 17.75
CA LEU A 250 -11.26 6.10 17.48
C LEU A 250 -12.70 5.67 17.14
N GLU A 251 -13.69 6.18 17.86
CA GLU A 251 -15.11 5.93 17.60
C GLU A 251 -15.56 6.49 16.25
N GLU A 252 -15.14 7.70 15.88
CA GLU A 252 -15.49 8.24 14.58
C GLU A 252 -14.86 7.45 13.44
N ILE A 253 -13.60 7.02 13.57
CA ILE A 253 -12.93 6.15 12.60
C ILE A 253 -13.67 4.81 12.52
N ARG A 254 -14.04 4.20 13.66
CA ARG A 254 -14.81 2.95 13.72
C ARG A 254 -16.16 3.08 13.01
N VAL A 255 -16.93 4.13 13.27
CA VAL A 255 -18.24 4.38 12.64
C VAL A 255 -18.08 4.62 11.13
N LYS A 256 -17.08 5.40 10.72
CA LYS A 256 -16.74 5.58 9.29
C LYS A 256 -16.44 4.25 8.62
N MET A 257 -15.65 3.38 9.26
CA MET A 257 -15.33 2.05 8.76
C MET A 257 -16.55 1.15 8.65
N MET A 258 -17.39 1.12 9.68
CA MET A 258 -18.65 0.37 9.68
C MET A 258 -19.56 0.80 8.52
N ASN A 259 -19.75 2.11 8.32
CA ASN A 259 -20.55 2.64 7.21
C ASN A 259 -19.94 2.29 5.84
N ARG A 260 -18.61 2.35 5.73
CA ARG A 260 -17.90 1.98 4.49
C ARG A 260 -18.07 0.50 4.16
N ILE A 261 -17.94 -0.39 5.14
CA ILE A 261 -18.16 -1.82 4.95
C ILE A 261 -19.60 -2.10 4.50
N ALA A 262 -20.59 -1.43 5.10
CA ALA A 262 -21.98 -1.55 4.68
C ALA A 262 -22.19 -1.11 3.22
N GLN A 263 -21.56 0.01 2.80
CA GLN A 263 -21.59 0.48 1.40
C GLN A 263 -20.92 -0.49 0.44
N LEU A 264 -19.74 -1.02 0.80
CA LEU A 264 -19.04 -2.01 -0.03
C LEU A 264 -19.87 -3.28 -0.21
N ARG A 265 -20.56 -3.74 0.84
CA ARG A 265 -21.47 -4.89 0.77
C ARG A 265 -22.67 -4.61 -0.14
N GLN A 266 -23.31 -3.45 0.01
CA GLN A 266 -24.42 -3.03 -0.85
C GLN A 266 -23.99 -2.94 -2.32
N PHE A 267 -22.80 -2.39 -2.59
CA PHE A 267 -22.24 -2.33 -3.93
C PHE A 267 -21.93 -3.72 -4.49
N GLY A 268 -21.39 -4.63 -3.68
CA GLY A 268 -21.20 -6.02 -4.08
C GLY A 268 -22.50 -6.71 -4.53
N ASN A 269 -23.62 -6.40 -3.88
CA ASN A 269 -24.94 -6.93 -4.26
C ASN A 269 -25.47 -6.41 -5.59
N THR A 270 -24.90 -5.33 -6.15
CA THR A 270 -25.29 -4.82 -7.48
C THR A 270 -24.47 -5.46 -8.61
N TRP A 271 -23.56 -6.39 -8.30
CA TRP A 271 -22.73 -7.03 -9.32
C TRP A 271 -23.57 -8.02 -10.12
N ILE A 272 -23.46 -7.93 -11.45
CA ILE A 272 -24.17 -8.80 -12.39
C ILE A 272 -23.27 -9.97 -12.81
N THR A 273 -21.96 -9.73 -12.81
CA THR A 273 -20.93 -10.68 -13.22
C THR A 273 -20.16 -11.21 -12.02
N GLU A 274 -19.47 -12.34 -12.20
CA GLU A 274 -18.53 -12.88 -11.21
C GLU A 274 -17.31 -11.97 -11.00
N PHE A 275 -17.03 -11.07 -11.95
CA PHE A 275 -15.91 -10.15 -11.90
C PHE A 275 -16.30 -8.77 -11.36
N SER A 276 -15.35 -8.11 -10.69
CA SER A 276 -15.56 -6.76 -10.17
C SER A 276 -15.69 -5.74 -11.30
N PRO A 277 -16.56 -4.72 -11.19
CA PRO A 277 -16.73 -3.70 -12.22
C PRO A 277 -15.42 -3.01 -12.60
N MET A 278 -14.53 -2.77 -11.63
CA MET A 278 -13.24 -2.15 -11.92
C MET A 278 -12.27 -3.09 -12.62
N ALA A 279 -12.31 -4.39 -12.33
CA ALA A 279 -11.51 -5.37 -13.08
C ALA A 279 -11.99 -5.46 -14.54
N MET A 280 -13.31 -5.49 -14.77
CA MET A 280 -13.89 -5.46 -16.11
C MET A 280 -13.50 -4.21 -16.88
N LYS A 281 -13.58 -3.04 -16.23
CA LYS A 281 -13.13 -1.78 -16.83
C LYS A 281 -11.65 -1.82 -17.27
N VAL A 282 -10.77 -2.35 -16.41
CA VAL A 282 -9.34 -2.49 -16.75
C VAL A 282 -9.14 -3.46 -17.92
N LEU A 283 -9.92 -4.54 -17.98
CA LEU A 283 -9.88 -5.49 -19.09
C LEU A 283 -10.33 -4.84 -20.40
N GLU A 284 -11.42 -4.08 -20.38
CA GLU A 284 -11.93 -3.34 -21.54
C GLU A 284 -10.91 -2.32 -22.05
N GLU A 285 -10.34 -1.49 -21.14
CA GLU A 285 -9.28 -0.54 -21.47
C GLU A 285 -8.05 -1.22 -22.11
N ASN A 286 -7.66 -2.38 -21.59
CA ASN A 286 -6.55 -3.16 -22.15
C ASN A 286 -6.90 -3.78 -23.51
N THR A 287 -8.14 -4.22 -23.69
CA THR A 287 -8.64 -4.77 -24.96
C THR A 287 -8.58 -3.69 -26.04
N GLU A 288 -9.10 -2.49 -25.77
CA GLU A 288 -9.01 -1.35 -26.69
C GLU A 288 -7.57 -0.97 -27.04
N ARG A 289 -6.65 -1.02 -26.06
CA ARG A 289 -5.22 -0.77 -26.32
C ARG A 289 -4.62 -1.84 -27.22
N SER A 290 -4.98 -3.11 -27.01
CA SER A 290 -4.48 -4.24 -27.79
C SER A 290 -4.90 -4.17 -29.26
N MET A 291 -6.10 -3.64 -29.56
CA MET A 291 -6.57 -3.44 -30.93
C MET A 291 -5.71 -2.45 -31.73
N LYS A 292 -4.89 -1.62 -31.06
CA LYS A 292 -3.97 -0.67 -31.71
C LYS A 292 -2.59 -1.29 -31.98
N CYS A 293 -2.37 -2.53 -31.56
CA CYS A 293 -1.09 -3.22 -31.73
C CYS A 293 -1.10 -4.03 -33.02
N THR A 294 0.02 -4.06 -33.73
CA THR A 294 0.28 -4.99 -34.84
C THR A 294 1.19 -6.10 -34.34
N ILE A 295 0.84 -7.35 -34.64
CA ILE A 295 1.56 -8.53 -34.15
C ILE A 295 2.23 -9.22 -35.35
N PHE A 296 3.53 -9.47 -35.24
CA PHE A 296 4.33 -10.20 -36.22
C PHE A 296 4.83 -11.49 -35.58
N TRP A 297 4.39 -12.64 -36.07
CA TRP A 297 4.86 -13.93 -35.59
C TRP A 297 6.22 -14.28 -36.21
N ASN A 298 7.15 -14.75 -35.41
CA ASN A 298 8.51 -15.09 -35.88
C ASN A 298 8.61 -16.50 -36.52
N GLY A 299 7.49 -17.23 -36.63
CA GLY A 299 7.46 -18.58 -37.20
C GLY A 299 7.64 -19.71 -36.18
N GLU A 300 7.86 -19.40 -34.90
CA GLU A 300 8.11 -20.39 -33.86
C GLU A 300 7.38 -20.01 -32.56
N PHE A 301 8.09 -19.51 -31.54
CA PHE A 301 7.53 -19.19 -30.21
C PHE A 301 7.54 -17.68 -29.86
N GLY A 302 7.90 -16.81 -30.82
CA GLY A 302 8.06 -15.38 -30.61
C GLY A 302 7.08 -14.53 -31.41
N PHE A 303 6.69 -13.41 -30.82
CA PHE A 303 5.93 -12.37 -31.50
C PHE A 303 6.62 -11.03 -31.31
N GLU A 304 6.78 -10.27 -32.38
CA GLU A 304 7.09 -8.84 -32.31
C GLU A 304 5.77 -8.07 -32.27
N VAL A 305 5.55 -7.29 -31.22
CA VAL A 305 4.36 -6.46 -31.07
C VAL A 305 4.75 -5.00 -31.27
N LYS A 306 4.12 -4.34 -32.25
CA LYS A 306 4.32 -2.92 -32.56
C LYS A 306 3.11 -2.11 -32.12
N GLN A 307 3.35 -1.00 -31.44
CA GLN A 307 2.34 0.00 -31.11
C GLN A 307 2.91 1.41 -31.41
N GLY A 308 2.48 2.02 -32.51
CA GLY A 308 3.08 3.28 -33.00
C GLY A 308 4.54 3.10 -33.47
N MET A 309 5.44 4.01 -33.08
CA MET A 309 6.88 3.93 -33.40
C MET A 309 7.69 3.00 -32.48
N GLY A 310 7.07 2.41 -31.45
CA GLY A 310 7.72 1.47 -30.53
C GLY A 310 7.48 0.02 -30.96
N SER A 311 8.53 -0.80 -30.92
CA SER A 311 8.46 -2.26 -31.05
C SER A 311 8.90 -2.92 -29.74
N THR A 312 8.24 -4.01 -29.35
CA THR A 312 8.66 -4.85 -28.22
C THR A 312 8.57 -6.31 -28.65
N GLU A 313 9.64 -7.06 -28.44
CA GLU A 313 9.64 -8.51 -28.63
C GLU A 313 9.00 -9.18 -27.41
N VAL A 314 8.02 -10.04 -27.65
CA VAL A 314 7.33 -10.83 -26.63
C VAL A 314 7.62 -12.31 -26.91
N LYS A 315 8.35 -12.95 -26.00
CA LYS A 315 8.56 -14.41 -26.02
C LYS A 315 7.49 -15.07 -25.15
N ILE A 316 6.71 -15.99 -25.72
CA ILE A 316 5.71 -16.73 -24.96
C ILE A 316 6.38 -18.00 -24.43
N TRP A 317 6.73 -18.03 -23.14
CA TRP A 317 7.12 -19.26 -22.46
C TRP A 317 5.85 -19.94 -21.93
N TRP A 318 5.41 -21.02 -22.57
CA TRP A 318 4.42 -21.91 -21.98
C TRP A 318 5.11 -22.79 -20.93
N THR A 319 4.78 -22.64 -19.65
CA THR A 319 4.97 -23.71 -18.67
C THR A 319 3.96 -24.81 -18.99
N SER A 320 4.48 -26.01 -19.19
CA SER A 320 3.83 -27.22 -19.66
C SER A 320 2.70 -27.69 -18.74
N ILE A 321 1.47 -27.75 -19.29
CA ILE A 321 0.49 -28.77 -18.87
C ILE A 321 0.52 -29.85 -19.94
N GLY A 322 1.05 -31.03 -19.57
CA GLY A 322 0.68 -32.28 -20.23
C GLY A 322 1.75 -33.00 -21.05
N LYS A 323 2.55 -33.79 -20.33
CA LYS A 323 3.06 -35.13 -20.70
C LYS A 323 4.27 -35.27 -21.66
N LEU A 324 5.26 -35.92 -21.03
CA LEU A 324 6.23 -36.92 -21.51
C LEU A 324 7.50 -36.41 -22.20
N ALA A 325 8.60 -36.57 -21.45
CA ALA A 325 9.97 -36.69 -21.95
C ALA A 325 10.07 -37.89 -22.93
N PRO A 326 11.12 -37.96 -23.79
CA PRO A 326 12.46 -38.18 -23.28
C PRO A 326 13.53 -37.21 -23.82
N VAL A 327 14.52 -37.03 -22.94
CA VAL A 327 15.93 -36.75 -23.17
C VAL A 327 16.43 -37.12 -24.58
N GLU A 328 17.14 -36.19 -25.23
CA GLU A 328 18.37 -36.49 -25.95
C GLU A 328 19.29 -35.25 -26.04
N LEU A 329 20.57 -35.51 -25.82
CA LEU A 329 21.71 -34.59 -25.73
C LEU A 329 22.15 -34.09 -27.12
N GLY A 330 22.81 -32.93 -27.17
CA GLY A 330 23.61 -32.57 -28.35
C GLY A 330 24.24 -31.19 -28.32
N CYS A 331 25.41 -31.12 -27.67
CA CYS A 331 26.52 -30.15 -27.79
C CYS A 331 26.28 -28.65 -27.65
#